data_AF-A0A482XI08-F1
#
_entry.id   AF-A0A482XI08-F1
#
_cell.length_a   1.000
_cell.length_b   1.000
_cell.length_c   1.000
_cell.angle_alpha   90.00
_cell.angle_beta   90.00
_cell.angle_gamma   90.00
#
_symmetry.space_group_name_H-M   'P 1'
#
loop_
_entity.id
_entity.type
_entity.pdbx_description
1 polymer ?
#
loop_
_entity_poly.entity_id
_entity_poly.type
_entity_poly.pdbx_seq_one_letter_code
_entity_poly.pdbx_strand_id
1 'polypeptide(L)'
;MAHTGITICFCIFFIFIISQIEGKKYDPNWDSLDSRPIPTWYEDAKVGIFIHWGVYAVPSFATEWFWKNWKKDRKDISQFMKKNYPPNFTYQDFASQFTGEHFNATKWAEIFSNSGAQYIILTSKHHEGYTMWPSRYSFSWNSMDVGLKRDIIGELSEALRSHTKLHFGLYHSLYEWYNPMYMADKASNFTTQIFVDQKIIPEMRELVYKYRPEIIWSDGEWEAADTYWRSPDFIAWLYNSSPVKDTIVVNDRWGSNTICKHGGFLTCSDRYNPGKLQPRKWENAFTLDKESWGYRREANLEDYMTIEEIVHLIVESISCNGNVALNVGPTKEGTISPIYQDRLANLGKWLKVNGPAIYKSRPWPHCQNDTITSNVWYTLNPKKSTPEIFAIVLYWPQDNYVDLGCLHAKDVKTVSMLGVDNCCGFETKGNGVRVTFPDKAKTITDWAWTLRISYSEAVDQDSLYETQTEL
;
A
#
# COMPACT_ATOMS: atom_id res chain seq x y z
N MET A 1 -70.74 -42.84 27.29
CA MET A 1 -70.80 -42.36 25.89
C MET A 1 -71.02 -40.85 25.93
N ALA A 2 -70.23 -40.12 25.15
CA ALA A 2 -70.21 -38.67 24.96
C ALA A 2 -69.76 -37.78 26.14
N HIS A 3 -68.50 -37.34 26.09
CA HIS A 3 -68.13 -36.01 26.57
C HIS A 3 -67.10 -35.40 25.61
N THR A 4 -67.55 -34.35 24.93
CA THR A 4 -66.85 -33.45 24.03
C THR A 4 -65.86 -32.57 24.80
N GLY A 5 -64.57 -32.67 24.49
CA GLY A 5 -63.53 -31.75 24.92
C GLY A 5 -63.11 -30.84 23.76
N ILE A 6 -63.35 -29.55 23.88
CA ILE A 6 -62.91 -28.50 22.95
C ILE A 6 -61.43 -28.21 23.25
N THR A 7 -60.55 -28.44 22.29
CA THR A 7 -59.14 -28.01 22.37
C THR A 7 -59.00 -26.64 21.72
N ILE A 8 -58.75 -25.62 22.55
CA ILE A 8 -58.42 -24.25 22.12
C ILE A 8 -56.95 -24.24 21.69
N CYS A 9 -56.69 -23.99 20.41
CA CYS A 9 -55.36 -23.86 19.85
C CYS A 9 -54.88 -22.42 20.03
N PHE A 10 -53.96 -22.17 20.97
CA PHE A 10 -53.25 -20.90 21.10
C PHE A 10 -52.11 -20.85 20.06
N CYS A 11 -52.32 -20.15 18.95
CA CYS A 11 -51.23 -19.79 18.04
C CYS A 11 -50.45 -18.62 18.63
N ILE A 12 -49.25 -18.88 19.18
CA ILE A 12 -48.28 -17.86 19.56
C ILE A 12 -47.58 -17.37 18.29
N PHE A 13 -47.93 -16.18 17.82
CA PHE A 13 -47.19 -15.46 16.79
C PHE A 13 -45.88 -14.95 17.38
N PHE A 14 -44.75 -15.60 17.05
CA PHE A 14 -43.42 -15.05 17.29
C PHE A 14 -43.15 -13.94 16.27
N ILE A 15 -43.30 -12.69 16.70
CA ILE A 15 -42.82 -11.53 15.95
C ILE A 15 -41.30 -11.51 16.09
N PHE A 16 -40.57 -11.96 15.06
CA PHE A 16 -39.15 -11.72 14.93
C PHE A 16 -38.93 -10.23 14.64
N ILE A 17 -38.58 -9.46 15.66
CA ILE A 17 -38.00 -8.12 15.48
C ILE A 17 -36.56 -8.34 15.03
N ILE A 18 -36.34 -8.32 13.72
CA ILE A 18 -35.00 -8.18 13.16
C ILE A 18 -34.57 -6.74 13.43
N SER A 19 -33.81 -6.52 14.51
CA SER A 19 -33.09 -5.27 14.70
C SER A 19 -32.04 -5.20 13.59
N GLN A 20 -32.30 -4.39 12.56
CA GLN A 20 -31.23 -4.03 11.63
C GLN A 20 -30.19 -3.24 12.43
N ILE A 21 -28.97 -3.77 12.51
CA ILE A 21 -27.82 -3.00 12.94
C ILE A 21 -27.57 -1.99 11.81
N GLU A 22 -28.15 -0.79 11.93
CA GLU A 22 -27.75 0.33 11.07
C GLU A 22 -26.26 0.60 11.35
N GLY A 23 -25.41 0.33 10.35
CA GLY A 23 -24.00 0.66 10.43
C GLY A 23 -23.81 2.16 10.68
N LYS A 24 -22.73 2.51 11.40
CA LYS A 24 -22.37 3.91 11.67
C LYS A 24 -22.33 4.69 10.35
N LYS A 25 -23.17 5.71 10.24
CA LYS A 25 -23.19 6.63 9.09
C LYS A 25 -22.08 7.66 9.27
N TYR A 26 -21.35 7.93 8.20
CA TYR A 26 -20.28 8.92 8.16
C TYR A 26 -20.76 10.20 7.46
N ASP A 27 -20.64 11.34 8.13
CA ASP A 27 -20.96 12.64 7.56
C ASP A 27 -19.77 13.17 6.72
N PRO A 28 -20.01 14.05 5.72
CA PRO A 28 -18.96 14.59 4.86
C PRO A 28 -18.13 15.69 5.57
N ASN A 29 -17.50 15.33 6.68
CA ASN A 29 -16.55 16.16 7.43
C ASN A 29 -15.47 15.26 8.06
N TRP A 30 -14.26 15.79 8.24
CA TRP A 30 -13.11 14.99 8.66
C TRP A 30 -13.27 14.36 10.04
N ASP A 31 -13.89 15.03 11.01
CA ASP A 31 -14.13 14.46 12.35
C ASP A 31 -14.94 13.16 12.25
N SER A 32 -15.98 13.14 11.40
CA SER A 32 -16.76 11.93 11.15
C SER A 32 -15.96 10.90 10.36
N LEU A 33 -15.30 11.30 9.26
CA LEU A 33 -14.60 10.40 8.35
C LEU A 33 -13.38 9.73 8.99
N ASP A 34 -12.58 10.46 9.75
CA ASP A 34 -11.39 9.97 10.44
C ASP A 34 -11.76 9.05 11.62
N SER A 35 -12.98 9.16 12.14
CA SER A 35 -13.51 8.22 13.16
C SER A 35 -13.82 6.82 12.61
N ARG A 36 -13.68 6.59 11.29
CA ARG A 36 -13.86 5.26 10.71
C ARG A 36 -12.66 4.37 11.08
N PRO A 37 -12.89 3.23 11.75
CA PRO A 37 -11.82 2.28 12.02
C PRO A 37 -11.19 1.80 10.73
N ILE A 38 -9.87 1.61 10.75
CA ILE A 38 -9.18 1.06 9.60
C ILE A 38 -9.59 -0.41 9.37
N PRO A 39 -9.83 -0.85 8.12
CA PRO A 39 -10.15 -2.24 7.87
C PRO A 39 -9.02 -3.17 8.35
N THR A 40 -9.37 -4.21 9.12
CA THR A 40 -8.40 -5.12 9.73
C THR A 40 -7.50 -5.80 8.69
N TRP A 41 -8.03 -6.08 7.49
CA TRP A 41 -7.23 -6.67 6.42
C TRP A 41 -6.03 -5.78 6.05
N TYR A 42 -6.21 -4.46 5.99
CA TYR A 42 -5.16 -3.51 5.61
C TYR A 42 -4.14 -3.40 6.74
N GLU A 43 -4.61 -3.35 7.99
CA GLU A 43 -3.72 -3.33 9.14
C GLU A 43 -2.86 -4.61 9.23
N ASP A 44 -3.42 -5.76 8.87
CA ASP A 44 -2.76 -7.07 8.90
C ASP A 44 -1.86 -7.34 7.69
N ALA A 45 -2.09 -6.65 6.56
CA ALA A 45 -1.46 -6.88 5.26
C ALA A 45 0.04 -6.52 5.22
N LYS A 46 0.42 -5.38 5.80
CA LYS A 46 1.78 -4.82 5.89
C LYS A 46 2.52 -4.48 4.60
N VAL A 47 2.54 -5.38 3.61
CA VAL A 47 3.37 -5.26 2.40
C VAL A 47 2.47 -5.22 1.17
N GLY A 48 2.56 -4.14 0.40
CA GLY A 48 1.90 -3.99 -0.89
C GLY A 48 2.87 -3.66 -2.03
N ILE A 49 2.39 -3.83 -3.26
CA ILE A 49 3.10 -3.42 -4.48
C ILE A 49 2.39 -2.23 -5.12
N PHE A 50 3.13 -1.17 -5.39
CA PHE A 50 2.67 -0.05 -6.20
C PHE A 50 3.13 -0.24 -7.65
N ILE A 51 2.33 0.17 -8.62
CA ILE A 51 2.64 0.04 -10.05
C ILE A 51 2.36 1.37 -10.74
N HIS A 52 3.42 2.04 -11.18
CA HIS A 52 3.32 3.23 -12.05
C HIS A 52 3.52 2.82 -13.50
N TRP A 53 2.40 2.71 -14.21
CA TRP A 53 2.36 2.34 -15.62
C TRP A 53 1.38 3.23 -16.39
N GLY A 54 1.87 3.88 -17.44
CA GLY A 54 1.14 4.85 -18.25
C GLY A 54 1.92 5.21 -19.51
N VAL A 55 1.47 6.23 -20.24
CA VAL A 55 2.07 6.61 -21.54
C VAL A 55 3.53 7.05 -21.37
N TYR A 56 3.91 7.58 -20.21
CA TYR A 56 5.30 7.90 -19.87
C TYR A 56 6.25 6.70 -19.91
N ALA A 57 5.74 5.46 -19.86
CA ALA A 57 6.54 4.26 -20.06
C ALA A 57 7.06 4.12 -21.50
N VAL A 58 6.50 4.84 -22.48
CA VAL A 58 6.91 4.81 -23.90
C VAL A 58 8.23 5.55 -24.16
N PRO A 59 8.38 6.83 -23.75
CA PRO A 59 9.69 7.48 -23.80
C PRO A 59 10.68 6.81 -22.84
N SER A 60 10.21 6.18 -21.75
CA SER A 60 11.03 5.41 -20.81
C SER A 60 12.31 6.16 -20.40
N PHE A 61 12.20 7.46 -20.13
CA PHE A 61 13.35 8.33 -19.90
C PHE A 61 13.04 9.35 -18.81
N ALA A 62 14.01 9.67 -17.97
CA ALA A 62 13.90 10.57 -16.83
C ALA A 62 12.90 10.10 -15.78
N THR A 63 11.62 10.46 -15.83
CA THR A 63 10.62 9.97 -14.84
C THR A 63 9.22 9.97 -15.42
N GLU A 64 8.22 9.48 -14.68
CA GLU A 64 6.79 9.60 -15.00
C GLU A 64 6.30 11.06 -15.15
N TRP A 65 7.12 12.04 -14.72
CA TRP A 65 6.90 13.48 -14.94
C TRP A 65 7.39 13.98 -16.31
N PHE A 66 7.72 13.07 -17.22
CA PHE A 66 8.30 13.36 -18.54
C PHE A 66 7.58 14.51 -19.26
N TRP A 67 6.25 14.43 -19.40
CA TRP A 67 5.49 15.43 -20.16
C TRP A 67 5.61 16.84 -19.55
N LYS A 68 5.42 16.95 -18.24
CA LYS A 68 5.52 18.23 -17.52
C LYS A 68 6.91 18.82 -17.60
N ASN A 69 7.94 17.99 -17.44
CA ASN A 69 9.33 18.44 -17.49
C ASN A 69 9.77 18.77 -18.92
N TRP A 70 9.25 18.08 -19.93
CA TRP A 70 9.45 18.44 -21.33
C TRP A 70 8.83 19.80 -21.67
N LYS A 71 7.61 20.08 -21.19
CA LYS A 71 6.97 21.39 -21.36
C LYS A 71 7.70 22.53 -20.64
N LYS A 72 8.46 22.22 -19.59
CA LYS A 72 9.35 23.16 -18.89
C LYS A 72 10.73 23.30 -19.54
N ASP A 73 10.95 22.69 -20.71
CA ASP A 73 12.23 22.67 -21.43
C ASP A 73 13.41 22.17 -20.58
N ARG A 74 13.18 21.14 -19.75
CA ARG A 74 14.26 20.46 -19.02
C ARG A 74 15.27 19.93 -20.03
N LYS A 75 16.52 20.39 -19.93
CA LYS A 75 17.54 20.27 -21.00
C LYS A 75 17.76 18.84 -21.51
N ASP A 76 17.91 17.87 -20.60
CA ASP A 76 18.11 16.45 -20.92
C ASP A 76 16.93 15.86 -21.69
N ILE A 77 15.69 16.11 -21.24
CA ILE A 77 14.47 15.65 -21.91
C ILE A 77 14.32 16.33 -23.28
N SER A 78 14.55 17.64 -23.38
CA SER A 78 14.46 18.35 -24.66
C SER A 78 15.53 17.88 -25.66
N GLN A 79 16.74 17.57 -25.21
CA GLN A 79 17.78 16.98 -26.05
C GLN A 79 17.41 15.55 -26.47
N PHE A 80 16.90 14.74 -25.55
CA PHE A 80 16.39 13.40 -25.84
C PHE A 80 15.29 13.46 -26.90
N MET A 81 14.34 14.40 -26.79
CA MET A 81 13.28 14.57 -27.78
C MET A 81 13.81 14.99 -29.15
N LYS A 82 14.70 16.01 -29.20
CA LYS A 82 15.34 16.46 -30.46
C LYS A 82 16.15 15.37 -31.15
N LYS A 83 16.78 14.48 -30.38
CA LYS A 83 17.64 13.42 -30.90
C LYS A 83 16.84 12.22 -31.43
N ASN A 84 15.74 11.87 -30.78
CA ASN A 84 15.07 10.59 -31.00
C ASN A 84 13.70 10.69 -31.69
N TYR A 85 13.10 11.88 -31.79
CA TYR A 85 11.75 12.07 -32.31
C TYR A 85 11.71 13.17 -33.37
N PRO A 86 10.78 13.08 -34.35
CA PRO A 86 10.67 14.07 -35.40
C PRO A 86 10.28 15.45 -34.86
N PRO A 87 10.55 16.53 -35.61
CA PRO A 87 10.02 17.85 -35.27
C PRO A 87 8.48 17.80 -35.17
N ASN A 88 7.92 18.60 -34.26
CA ASN A 88 6.48 18.66 -33.95
C ASN A 88 5.87 17.43 -33.28
N PHE A 89 6.67 16.43 -32.87
CA PHE A 89 6.18 15.34 -32.03
C PHE A 89 5.57 15.91 -30.74
N THR A 90 4.42 15.39 -30.34
CA THR A 90 3.69 15.76 -29.13
C THR A 90 3.70 14.60 -28.13
N TYR A 91 3.31 14.87 -26.89
CA TYR A 91 3.23 13.80 -25.90
C TYR A 91 2.14 12.78 -26.25
N GLN A 92 1.05 13.23 -26.86
CA GLN A 92 -0.07 12.41 -27.29
C GLN A 92 0.34 11.35 -28.31
N ASP A 93 1.32 11.66 -29.16
CA ASP A 93 1.83 10.72 -30.17
C ASP A 93 2.45 9.46 -29.55
N PHE A 94 2.92 9.53 -28.29
CA PHE A 94 3.39 8.36 -27.56
C PHE A 94 2.30 7.34 -27.27
N ALA A 95 1.05 7.76 -27.09
CA ALA A 95 -0.02 6.85 -26.67
C ALA A 95 -0.24 5.72 -27.68
N SER A 96 -0.08 6.00 -28.98
CA SER A 96 -0.18 4.99 -30.05
C SER A 96 0.90 3.89 -29.96
N GLN A 97 2.03 4.18 -29.30
CA GLN A 97 3.17 3.28 -29.14
C GLN A 97 3.14 2.56 -27.78
N PHE A 98 2.13 2.80 -26.95
CA PHE A 98 1.94 2.11 -25.69
C PHE A 98 1.23 0.77 -25.94
N THR A 99 2.00 -0.26 -26.31
CA THR A 99 1.47 -1.48 -26.94
C THR A 99 1.02 -2.57 -25.97
N GLY A 100 1.68 -2.73 -24.83
CA GLY A 100 1.30 -3.78 -23.86
C GLY A 100 1.35 -5.19 -24.44
N GLU A 101 2.15 -5.44 -25.49
CA GLU A 101 2.18 -6.70 -26.23
C GLU A 101 2.65 -7.91 -25.40
N HIS A 102 3.32 -7.65 -24.27
CA HIS A 102 3.76 -8.63 -23.28
C HIS A 102 3.00 -8.51 -21.95
N PHE A 103 2.00 -7.63 -21.86
CA PHE A 103 1.13 -7.55 -20.69
C PHE A 103 0.28 -8.82 -20.58
N ASN A 104 0.42 -9.49 -19.43
CA ASN A 104 -0.38 -10.64 -19.05
C ASN A 104 -0.81 -10.48 -17.58
N ALA A 105 -2.10 -10.25 -17.36
CA ALA A 105 -2.69 -9.99 -16.05
C ALA A 105 -2.44 -11.12 -15.05
N THR A 106 -2.61 -12.39 -15.46
CA THR A 106 -2.35 -13.56 -14.61
C THR A 106 -0.88 -13.64 -14.22
N LYS A 107 0.04 -13.42 -15.15
CA LYS A 107 1.49 -13.43 -14.86
C LYS A 107 1.89 -12.32 -13.90
N TRP A 108 1.32 -11.12 -14.05
CA TRP A 108 1.52 -10.03 -13.09
C TRP A 108 0.99 -10.41 -11.70
N ALA A 109 -0.24 -10.94 -11.63
CA ALA A 109 -0.84 -11.39 -10.38
C ALA A 109 0.02 -12.47 -9.68
N GLU A 110 0.56 -13.43 -10.43
CA GLU A 110 1.49 -14.44 -9.92
C GLU A 110 2.80 -13.82 -9.40
N ILE A 111 3.42 -12.90 -10.14
CA ILE A 111 4.66 -12.22 -9.72
C ILE A 111 4.44 -11.50 -8.38
N PHE A 112 3.35 -10.73 -8.26
CA PHE A 112 3.06 -9.97 -7.04
C PHE A 112 2.62 -10.87 -5.88
N SER A 113 1.87 -11.94 -6.14
CA SER A 113 1.50 -12.90 -5.10
C SER A 113 2.73 -13.65 -4.58
N ASN A 114 3.65 -14.02 -5.47
CA ASN A 114 4.88 -14.72 -5.12
C ASN A 114 5.89 -13.82 -4.40
N SER A 115 5.77 -12.50 -4.52
CA SER A 115 6.60 -11.56 -3.75
C SER A 115 6.21 -11.47 -2.27
N GLY A 116 5.11 -12.11 -1.86
CA GLY A 116 4.57 -12.03 -0.51
C GLY A 116 3.72 -10.78 -0.25
N ALA A 117 3.47 -9.94 -1.26
CA ALA A 117 2.55 -8.82 -1.08
C ALA A 117 1.15 -9.32 -0.70
N GLN A 118 0.39 -8.48 0.01
CA GLN A 118 -1.00 -8.75 0.40
C GLN A 118 -1.99 -7.81 -0.32
N TYR A 119 -1.49 -6.77 -0.98
CA TYR A 119 -2.27 -5.88 -1.83
C TYR A 119 -1.43 -5.31 -2.96
N ILE A 120 -2.10 -4.81 -4.00
CA ILE A 120 -1.46 -4.00 -5.04
C ILE A 120 -2.16 -2.65 -5.18
N ILE A 121 -1.45 -1.66 -5.73
CA ILE A 121 -1.99 -0.35 -6.10
C ILE A 121 -1.53 -0.07 -7.52
N LEU A 122 -2.45 -0.13 -8.49
CA LEU A 122 -2.15 0.23 -9.89
C LEU A 122 -2.53 1.69 -10.14
N THR A 123 -1.68 2.45 -10.83
CA THR A 123 -2.06 3.75 -11.38
C THR A 123 -3.23 3.61 -12.36
N SER A 124 -4.44 3.91 -11.90
CA SER A 124 -5.61 3.98 -12.79
C SER A 124 -5.46 5.12 -13.77
N LYS A 125 -5.02 6.28 -13.25
CA LYS A 125 -4.76 7.51 -13.98
C LYS A 125 -3.68 8.29 -13.25
N HIS A 126 -2.61 8.64 -13.97
CA HIS A 126 -1.57 9.56 -13.47
C HIS A 126 -1.87 11.00 -13.93
N HIS A 127 -1.03 11.97 -13.57
CA HIS A 127 -1.24 13.40 -13.87
C HIS A 127 -1.35 13.75 -15.36
N GLU A 128 -0.95 12.84 -16.25
CA GLU A 128 -1.13 12.96 -17.70
C GLU A 128 -2.57 12.76 -18.17
N GLY A 129 -3.48 12.34 -17.27
CA GLY A 129 -4.91 12.16 -17.56
C GLY A 129 -5.27 10.90 -18.36
N TYR A 130 -4.26 10.10 -18.74
CA TYR A 130 -4.48 8.84 -19.45
C TYR A 130 -5.03 7.79 -18.50
N THR A 131 -6.19 7.23 -18.82
CA THR A 131 -6.86 6.22 -17.99
C THR A 131 -6.53 4.81 -18.47
N MET A 132 -6.19 3.92 -17.55
CA MET A 132 -5.84 2.50 -17.79
C MET A 132 -7.07 1.59 -17.92
N TRP A 133 -8.22 2.18 -18.23
CA TRP A 133 -9.50 1.52 -18.45
C TRP A 133 -10.35 2.36 -19.43
N PRO A 134 -11.40 1.82 -20.07
CA PRO A 134 -12.27 2.58 -20.98
C PRO A 134 -13.17 3.56 -20.21
N SER A 135 -12.58 4.63 -19.67
CA SER A 135 -13.30 5.68 -18.94
C SER A 135 -14.22 6.46 -19.88
N ARG A 136 -15.49 6.61 -19.50
CA ARG A 136 -16.44 7.48 -20.21
C ARG A 136 -16.06 8.97 -20.13
N TYR A 137 -15.17 9.31 -19.21
CA TYR A 137 -14.75 10.69 -18.93
C TYR A 137 -13.37 11.00 -19.50
N SER A 138 -12.65 10.04 -20.11
CA SER A 138 -11.39 10.23 -20.84
C SER A 138 -11.52 9.77 -22.29
N PHE A 139 -12.53 10.28 -23.01
CA PHE A 139 -12.75 9.92 -24.42
C PHE A 139 -11.49 10.18 -25.25
N SER A 140 -11.10 9.21 -26.09
CA SER A 140 -9.89 9.25 -26.94
C SER A 140 -8.54 9.32 -26.19
N TRP A 141 -8.53 9.26 -24.85
CA TRP A 141 -7.32 9.35 -24.03
C TRP A 141 -7.34 8.29 -22.91
N ASN A 142 -7.51 7.03 -23.34
CA ASN A 142 -7.55 5.87 -22.46
C ASN A 142 -7.00 4.62 -23.15
N SER A 143 -6.75 3.57 -22.36
CA SER A 143 -6.14 2.31 -22.79
C SER A 143 -6.93 1.53 -23.83
N MET A 144 -8.24 1.73 -23.94
CA MET A 144 -9.06 1.10 -24.97
C MET A 144 -9.04 1.91 -26.28
N ASP A 145 -9.13 3.24 -26.18
CA ASP A 145 -9.26 4.11 -27.35
C ASP A 145 -7.94 4.31 -28.10
N VAL A 146 -6.79 4.31 -27.42
CA VAL A 146 -5.48 4.52 -28.05
C VAL A 146 -4.37 3.75 -27.32
N GLY A 147 -3.46 3.13 -28.07
CA GLY A 147 -2.38 2.29 -27.52
C GLY A 147 -2.83 0.85 -27.28
N LEU A 148 -2.97 0.47 -26.02
CA LEU A 148 -3.09 -0.92 -25.55
C LEU A 148 -4.27 -1.70 -26.13
N LYS A 149 -5.36 -1.01 -26.49
CA LYS A 149 -6.66 -1.58 -26.93
C LYS A 149 -7.26 -2.56 -25.92
N ARG A 150 -7.06 -2.30 -24.64
CA ARG A 150 -7.37 -3.23 -23.53
C ARG A 150 -7.89 -2.48 -22.30
N ASP A 151 -8.72 -3.15 -21.52
CA ASP A 151 -9.12 -2.70 -20.17
C ASP A 151 -8.15 -3.31 -19.14
N ILE A 152 -7.05 -2.61 -18.88
CA ILE A 152 -5.97 -3.14 -18.03
C ILE A 152 -6.44 -3.35 -16.60
N ILE A 153 -7.21 -2.41 -16.06
CA ILE A 153 -7.76 -2.51 -14.70
C ILE A 153 -8.73 -3.70 -14.62
N GLY A 154 -9.62 -3.84 -15.60
CA GLY A 154 -10.55 -4.96 -15.68
C GLY A 154 -9.81 -6.30 -15.65
N GLU A 155 -8.90 -6.51 -16.61
CA GLU A 155 -8.13 -7.74 -16.76
C GLU A 155 -7.29 -8.05 -15.51
N LEU A 156 -6.59 -7.06 -14.94
CA LEU A 156 -5.77 -7.29 -13.74
C LEU A 156 -6.62 -7.58 -12.51
N SER A 157 -7.72 -6.85 -12.31
CA SER A 157 -8.61 -7.08 -11.16
C SER A 157 -9.27 -8.46 -11.19
N GLU A 158 -9.62 -8.95 -12.39
CA GLU A 158 -10.17 -10.30 -12.58
C GLU A 158 -9.10 -11.37 -12.30
N ALA A 159 -7.89 -11.20 -12.83
CA ALA A 159 -6.80 -12.13 -12.59
C ALA A 159 -6.44 -12.24 -11.11
N LEU A 160 -6.36 -11.11 -10.39
CA LEU A 160 -6.06 -11.09 -8.96
C LEU A 160 -7.12 -11.84 -8.14
N ARG A 161 -8.40 -11.57 -8.40
CA ARG A 161 -9.51 -12.23 -7.69
C ARG A 161 -9.60 -13.73 -8.00
N SER A 162 -9.24 -14.13 -9.21
CA SER A 162 -9.37 -15.52 -9.67
C SER A 162 -8.18 -16.39 -9.24
N HIS A 163 -6.98 -15.82 -9.12
CA HIS A 163 -5.74 -16.58 -8.96
C HIS A 163 -4.97 -16.30 -7.66
N THR A 164 -5.35 -15.28 -6.90
CA THR A 164 -4.59 -14.85 -5.72
C THR A 164 -5.49 -14.50 -4.54
N LYS A 165 -4.88 -14.10 -3.43
CA LYS A 165 -5.57 -13.50 -2.27
C LYS A 165 -5.21 -12.02 -2.09
N LEU A 166 -4.63 -11.40 -3.11
CA LEU A 166 -4.23 -10.00 -3.06
C LEU A 166 -5.47 -9.11 -3.04
N HIS A 167 -5.47 -8.14 -2.12
CA HIS A 167 -6.42 -7.04 -2.17
C HIS A 167 -6.08 -6.10 -3.33
N PHE A 168 -7.11 -5.60 -4.01
CA PHE A 168 -6.93 -4.79 -5.22
C PHE A 168 -7.14 -3.31 -4.95
N GLY A 169 -6.08 -2.52 -5.08
CA GLY A 169 -6.08 -1.07 -4.92
C GLY A 169 -5.83 -0.32 -6.23
N LEU A 170 -6.30 0.92 -6.27
CA LEU A 170 -6.08 1.83 -7.38
C LEU A 170 -5.54 3.16 -6.89
N TYR A 171 -4.47 3.62 -7.53
CA TYR A 171 -4.05 5.01 -7.47
C TYR A 171 -4.85 5.84 -8.44
N HIS A 172 -5.24 7.05 -8.05
CA HIS A 172 -5.92 7.98 -8.94
C HIS A 172 -5.45 9.41 -8.71
N SER A 173 -4.89 10.04 -9.74
CA SER A 173 -4.57 11.45 -9.65
C SER A 173 -5.82 12.32 -9.74
N LEU A 174 -6.00 13.19 -8.75
CA LEU A 174 -7.08 14.15 -8.67
C LEU A 174 -6.98 15.25 -9.73
N TYR A 175 -5.78 15.61 -10.19
CA TYR A 175 -5.59 16.64 -11.22
C TYR A 175 -5.00 16.07 -12.52
N GLU A 176 -5.10 16.87 -13.57
CA GLU A 176 -4.53 16.56 -14.88
C GLU A 176 -3.78 17.79 -15.41
N TRP A 177 -2.49 17.64 -15.76
CA TRP A 177 -1.59 18.77 -16.05
C TRP A 177 -2.14 19.79 -17.03
N TYR A 178 -2.83 19.32 -18.07
CA TYR A 178 -3.25 20.13 -19.20
C TYR A 178 -4.71 19.90 -19.59
N ASN A 179 -5.53 19.37 -18.67
CA ASN A 179 -6.96 19.25 -18.91
C ASN A 179 -7.58 20.66 -18.95
N PRO A 180 -8.31 21.04 -20.02
CA PRO A 180 -8.87 22.38 -20.14
C PRO A 180 -9.83 22.77 -19.01
N MET A 181 -10.62 21.83 -18.49
CA MET A 181 -11.53 22.10 -17.37
C MET A 181 -10.73 22.38 -16.09
N TYR A 182 -9.68 21.61 -15.81
CA TYR A 182 -8.82 21.84 -14.64
C TYR A 182 -8.10 23.19 -14.74
N MET A 183 -7.56 23.51 -15.93
CA MET A 183 -6.89 24.78 -16.17
C MET A 183 -7.85 25.97 -16.04
N ALA A 184 -9.11 25.81 -16.44
CA ALA A 184 -10.15 26.83 -16.26
C ALA A 184 -10.50 27.03 -14.78
N ASP A 185 -10.73 25.94 -14.04
CA ASP A 185 -10.98 26.01 -12.60
C ASP A 185 -9.79 26.63 -11.86
N LYS A 186 -8.56 26.25 -12.20
CA LYS A 186 -7.34 26.85 -11.66
C LYS A 186 -7.23 28.34 -11.99
N ALA A 187 -7.53 28.75 -13.23
CA ALA A 187 -7.53 30.17 -13.62
C ALA A 187 -8.59 31.00 -12.88
N SER A 188 -9.66 30.36 -12.40
CA SER A 188 -10.66 30.97 -11.52
C SER A 188 -10.25 31.01 -10.04
N ASN A 189 -9.01 30.62 -9.70
CA ASN A 189 -8.56 30.36 -8.33
C ASN A 189 -9.44 29.32 -7.61
N PHE A 190 -9.86 28.27 -8.32
CA PHE A 190 -10.70 27.18 -7.81
C PHE A 190 -12.05 27.63 -7.24
N THR A 191 -12.59 28.76 -7.73
CA THR A 191 -13.95 29.21 -7.39
C THR A 191 -15.02 28.51 -8.21
N THR A 192 -14.66 27.91 -9.35
CA THR A 192 -15.47 26.93 -10.08
C THR A 192 -14.97 25.51 -9.85
N GLN A 193 -15.84 24.51 -10.02
CA GLN A 193 -15.56 23.08 -9.80
C GLN A 193 -15.96 22.22 -11.01
N ILE A 194 -15.89 22.77 -12.22
CA ILE A 194 -16.35 22.12 -13.45
C ILE A 194 -15.61 20.81 -13.68
N PHE A 195 -14.29 20.81 -13.50
CA PHE A 195 -13.45 19.62 -13.62
C PHE A 195 -13.80 18.57 -12.57
N VAL A 196 -14.09 18.99 -11.34
CA VAL A 196 -14.42 18.06 -10.26
C VAL A 196 -15.77 17.39 -10.53
N ASP A 197 -16.79 18.17 -10.89
CA ASP A 197 -18.15 17.70 -11.08
C ASP A 197 -18.34 16.89 -12.37
N GLN A 198 -17.69 17.29 -13.47
CA GLN A 198 -17.90 16.67 -14.78
C GLN A 198 -16.87 15.58 -15.10
N LYS A 199 -15.73 15.56 -14.40
CA LYS A 199 -14.61 14.67 -14.71
C LYS A 199 -14.20 13.82 -13.52
N ILE A 200 -13.69 14.40 -12.42
CA ILE A 200 -13.04 13.62 -11.35
C ILE A 200 -14.01 12.76 -10.53
N ILE A 201 -15.05 13.35 -9.95
CA ILE A 201 -16.01 12.60 -9.11
C ILE A 201 -16.72 11.48 -9.89
N PRO A 202 -17.31 11.72 -11.08
CA PRO A 202 -18.02 10.67 -11.78
C PRO A 202 -17.07 9.58 -12.34
N GLU A 203 -15.82 9.93 -12.66
CA GLU A 203 -14.78 8.96 -13.04
C GLU A 203 -14.37 8.05 -11.88
N MET A 204 -14.12 8.60 -10.69
CA MET A 204 -13.82 7.79 -9.50
C MET A 204 -15.00 6.90 -9.10
N ARG A 205 -16.25 7.39 -9.24
CA ARG A 205 -17.44 6.56 -9.04
C ARG A 205 -17.50 5.41 -10.04
N GLU A 206 -17.21 5.68 -11.32
CA GLU A 206 -17.13 4.63 -12.33
C GLU A 206 -16.10 3.56 -11.97
N LEU A 207 -14.90 3.95 -11.56
CA LEU A 207 -13.86 3.02 -11.08
C LEU A 207 -14.36 2.14 -9.95
N VAL A 208 -14.99 2.75 -8.93
CA VAL A 208 -15.48 2.02 -7.77
C VAL A 208 -16.59 1.04 -8.15
N TYR A 209 -17.56 1.46 -8.97
CA TYR A 209 -18.66 0.59 -9.37
C TYR A 209 -18.20 -0.59 -10.24
N LYS A 210 -17.32 -0.33 -11.21
CA LYS A 210 -16.83 -1.34 -12.15
C LYS A 210 -15.83 -2.29 -11.52
N TYR A 211 -14.82 -1.76 -10.83
CA TYR A 211 -13.64 -2.53 -10.47
C TYR A 211 -13.50 -2.80 -8.99
N ARG A 212 -14.40 -2.29 -8.14
CA ARG A 212 -14.48 -2.62 -6.70
C ARG A 212 -13.10 -2.63 -6.01
N PRO A 213 -12.32 -1.54 -6.09
CA PRO A 213 -11.04 -1.47 -5.40
C PRO A 213 -11.26 -1.40 -3.88
N GLU A 214 -10.32 -1.96 -3.14
CA GLU A 214 -10.26 -1.95 -1.67
C GLU A 214 -9.29 -0.88 -1.16
N ILE A 215 -8.53 -0.24 -2.05
CA ILE A 215 -7.76 0.98 -1.75
C ILE A 215 -8.04 2.00 -2.85
N ILE A 216 -8.36 3.24 -2.47
CA ILE A 216 -8.22 4.40 -3.37
C ILE A 216 -7.09 5.26 -2.82
N TRP A 217 -5.98 5.29 -3.56
CA TRP A 217 -4.80 6.06 -3.24
C TRP A 217 -4.82 7.33 -4.09
N SER A 218 -5.28 8.45 -3.54
CA SER A 218 -5.37 9.71 -4.28
C SER A 218 -4.04 10.46 -4.27
N ASP A 219 -3.85 11.37 -5.23
CA ASP A 219 -2.64 12.20 -5.34
C ASP A 219 -2.89 13.40 -6.24
N GLY A 220 -2.02 14.41 -6.19
CA GLY A 220 -2.20 15.60 -7.04
C GLY A 220 -3.14 16.65 -6.47
N GLU A 221 -3.44 16.53 -5.20
CA GLU A 221 -4.31 17.37 -4.41
C GLU A 221 -3.72 18.74 -4.09
N TRP A 222 -2.40 18.88 -4.15
CA TRP A 222 -1.63 19.98 -3.54
C TRP A 222 -1.95 21.40 -4.05
N GLU A 223 -2.60 21.56 -5.20
CA GLU A 223 -2.95 22.89 -5.73
C GLU A 223 -4.26 23.45 -5.16
N ALA A 224 -5.12 22.62 -4.54
CA ALA A 224 -6.44 23.05 -4.05
C ALA A 224 -6.85 22.31 -2.77
N ALA A 225 -7.68 22.96 -1.94
CA ALA A 225 -8.20 22.35 -0.73
C ALA A 225 -9.19 21.21 -1.03
N ASP A 226 -9.40 20.35 -0.04
CA ASP A 226 -10.38 19.26 -0.05
C ASP A 226 -11.81 19.68 -0.40
N THR A 227 -12.18 20.92 -0.10
CA THR A 227 -13.47 21.53 -0.46
C THR A 227 -13.65 21.66 -1.97
N TYR A 228 -12.61 22.11 -2.70
CA TYR A 228 -12.62 22.14 -4.17
C TYR A 228 -12.73 20.72 -4.74
N TRP A 229 -11.97 19.78 -4.20
CA TRP A 229 -12.00 18.38 -4.64
C TRP A 229 -13.29 17.63 -4.28
N ARG A 230 -14.13 18.22 -3.42
CA ARG A 230 -15.32 17.57 -2.82
C ARG A 230 -14.96 16.24 -2.15
N SER A 231 -13.77 16.17 -1.59
CA SER A 231 -13.24 14.92 -1.02
C SER A 231 -14.08 14.40 0.13
N PRO A 232 -14.55 15.23 1.10
CA PRO A 232 -15.40 14.73 2.17
C PRO A 232 -16.72 14.13 1.67
N ASP A 233 -17.37 14.73 0.66
CA ASP A 233 -18.58 14.19 0.03
C ASP A 233 -18.33 12.82 -0.60
N PHE A 234 -17.22 12.70 -1.35
CA PHE A 234 -16.88 11.46 -2.05
C PHE A 234 -16.55 10.34 -1.07
N ILE A 235 -15.74 10.63 -0.04
CA ILE A 235 -15.34 9.64 0.97
C ILE A 235 -16.55 9.24 1.84
N ALA A 236 -17.44 10.17 2.19
CA ALA A 236 -18.69 9.83 2.89
C ALA A 236 -19.56 8.88 2.05
N TRP A 237 -19.70 9.13 0.74
CA TRP A 237 -20.36 8.17 -0.15
C TRP A 237 -19.63 6.82 -0.20
N LEU A 238 -18.30 6.85 -0.25
CA LEU A 238 -17.44 5.66 -0.30
C LEU A 238 -17.67 4.75 0.92
N TYR A 239 -17.76 5.34 2.11
CA TYR A 239 -17.94 4.63 3.38
C TYR A 239 -19.39 4.26 3.71
N ASN A 240 -20.38 4.96 3.17
CA ASN A 240 -21.78 4.70 3.50
C ASN A 240 -22.48 3.78 2.48
N SER A 241 -22.28 4.04 1.19
CA SER A 241 -23.20 3.58 0.14
C SER A 241 -22.50 2.92 -1.04
N SER A 242 -21.17 3.02 -1.13
CA SER A 242 -20.44 2.36 -2.20
C SER A 242 -20.47 0.83 -2.05
N PRO A 243 -20.26 0.08 -3.14
CA PRO A 243 -20.20 -1.37 -3.09
C PRO A 243 -18.96 -1.95 -2.39
N VAL A 244 -18.03 -1.09 -1.95
CA VAL A 244 -16.77 -1.48 -1.28
C VAL A 244 -16.68 -0.88 0.14
N LYS A 245 -17.78 -0.32 0.66
CA LYS A 245 -17.84 0.39 1.94
C LYS A 245 -17.24 -0.37 3.12
N ASP A 246 -17.33 -1.71 3.11
CA ASP A 246 -16.88 -2.57 4.21
C ASP A 246 -15.38 -2.89 4.16
N THR A 247 -14.75 -2.72 2.99
CA THR A 247 -13.33 -3.10 2.78
C THR A 247 -12.44 -1.92 2.41
N ILE A 248 -13.00 -0.85 1.85
CA ILE A 248 -12.24 0.26 1.30
C ILE A 248 -11.43 1.02 2.35
N VAL A 249 -10.22 1.43 1.97
CA VAL A 249 -9.40 2.39 2.71
C VAL A 249 -8.86 3.47 1.75
N VAL A 250 -8.60 4.66 2.27
CA VAL A 250 -8.05 5.80 1.52
C VAL A 250 -6.82 6.37 2.22
N ASN A 251 -5.87 6.91 1.45
CA ASN A 251 -4.72 7.64 2.00
C ASN A 251 -5.11 9.07 2.43
N ASP A 252 -4.11 9.93 2.66
CA ASP A 252 -4.25 11.29 3.20
C ASP A 252 -4.11 12.42 2.17
N ARG A 253 -4.15 12.11 0.88
CA ARG A 253 -3.89 13.06 -0.22
C ARG A 253 -5.16 13.51 -0.93
N TRP A 254 -6.06 14.11 -0.18
CA TRP A 254 -7.41 14.49 -0.62
C TRP A 254 -7.64 16.00 -0.70
N GLY A 255 -6.64 16.80 -0.34
CA GLY A 255 -6.60 18.26 -0.48
C GLY A 255 -5.26 18.80 0.01
N SER A 256 -4.90 20.01 -0.40
CA SER A 256 -3.67 20.68 0.08
C SER A 256 -3.61 20.85 1.61
N ASN A 257 -4.76 20.74 2.28
CA ASN A 257 -4.94 20.81 3.71
C ASN A 257 -5.05 19.44 4.42
N THR A 258 -4.95 18.31 3.72
CA THR A 258 -5.23 16.97 4.29
C THR A 258 -4.00 16.12 4.60
N ILE A 259 -2.88 16.39 3.92
CA ILE A 259 -1.67 15.56 4.04
C ILE A 259 -1.17 15.49 5.48
N CYS A 260 -0.83 14.28 5.93
CA CYS A 260 -0.43 13.96 7.30
C CYS A 260 -1.47 14.33 8.38
N LYS A 261 -2.74 14.54 8.01
CA LYS A 261 -3.81 14.96 8.93
C LYS A 261 -5.06 14.10 8.83
N HIS A 262 -5.55 13.83 7.63
CA HIS A 262 -6.85 13.21 7.39
C HIS A 262 -6.74 11.98 6.50
N GLY A 263 -7.73 11.08 6.50
CA GLY A 263 -7.75 9.88 5.66
C GLY A 263 -7.74 8.58 6.48
N GLY A 264 -7.85 7.43 5.81
CA GLY A 264 -7.84 6.13 6.47
C GLY A 264 -6.45 5.69 6.94
N PHE A 265 -5.40 6.13 6.25
CA PHE A 265 -4.00 6.03 6.67
C PHE A 265 -3.21 7.23 6.15
N LEU A 266 -2.10 7.54 6.80
CA LEU A 266 -1.24 8.65 6.43
C LEU A 266 -0.13 8.23 5.46
N THR A 267 0.26 9.11 4.56
CA THR A 267 1.48 8.97 3.75
C THR A 267 2.45 10.11 4.04
N CYS A 268 1.97 11.30 4.41
CA CYS A 268 2.72 12.51 4.80
C CYS A 268 3.68 13.08 3.74
N SER A 269 4.48 12.26 3.07
CA SER A 269 5.35 12.60 1.93
C SER A 269 5.69 11.33 1.14
N ASP A 270 6.30 11.50 -0.03
CA ASP A 270 6.94 10.36 -0.71
C ASP A 270 8.07 9.79 0.17
N ARG A 271 8.23 8.46 0.19
CA ARG A 271 9.26 7.75 0.97
C ARG A 271 9.24 8.13 2.46
N TYR A 272 8.07 8.46 3.01
CA TYR A 272 7.91 8.80 4.41
C TYR A 272 8.32 7.60 5.28
N ASN A 273 9.29 7.81 6.17
CA ASN A 273 9.68 6.85 7.20
C ASN A 273 10.07 7.65 8.45
N PRO A 274 9.21 7.72 9.48
CA PRO A 274 9.44 8.56 10.64
C PRO A 274 10.51 8.01 11.59
N GLY A 275 10.92 6.75 11.44
CA GLY A 275 11.90 6.10 12.32
C GLY A 275 11.45 5.96 13.78
N LYS A 276 10.18 6.23 14.08
CA LYS A 276 9.57 6.16 15.41
C LYS A 276 8.10 5.78 15.31
N LEU A 277 7.58 5.16 16.37
CA LEU A 277 6.18 4.76 16.47
C LEU A 277 5.22 5.93 16.16
N GLN A 278 4.30 5.69 15.23
CA GLN A 278 3.20 6.61 14.95
C GLN A 278 1.89 6.10 15.56
N PRO A 279 1.07 7.00 16.15
CA PRO A 279 -0.22 6.62 16.72
C PRO A 279 -1.22 6.20 15.63
N ARG A 280 -1.29 6.96 14.53
CA ARG A 280 -2.13 6.63 13.39
C ARG A 280 -1.42 5.69 12.43
N LYS A 281 -2.19 4.84 11.77
CA LYS A 281 -1.70 4.01 10.67
C LYS A 281 -1.14 4.90 9.56
N TRP A 282 -0.01 4.48 9.00
CA TRP A 282 0.61 5.14 7.86
C TRP A 282 1.18 4.12 6.87
N GLU A 283 1.56 4.58 5.67
CA GLU A 283 2.15 3.76 4.61
C GLU A 283 3.41 4.42 4.03
N ASN A 284 4.52 3.68 4.02
CA ASN A 284 5.73 4.05 3.31
C ASN A 284 5.57 3.70 1.82
N ALA A 285 5.21 4.67 0.98
CA ALA A 285 5.25 4.49 -0.46
C ALA A 285 6.66 4.85 -0.97
N PHE A 286 7.37 3.86 -1.52
CA PHE A 286 8.74 4.03 -2.04
C PHE A 286 8.98 3.20 -3.29
N THR A 287 10.10 3.47 -3.97
CA THR A 287 10.40 2.92 -5.30
C THR A 287 11.59 1.97 -5.27
N LEU A 288 11.51 0.89 -6.04
CA LEU A 288 12.66 0.00 -6.25
C LEU A 288 13.73 0.68 -7.12
N ASP A 289 13.34 1.40 -8.16
CA ASP A 289 14.22 2.36 -8.85
C ASP A 289 14.38 3.59 -7.94
N LYS A 290 15.61 3.91 -7.54
CA LYS A 290 15.91 4.98 -6.58
C LYS A 290 15.53 6.37 -7.09
N GLU A 291 15.39 6.54 -8.41
CA GLU A 291 15.16 7.85 -9.04
C GLU A 291 13.73 8.07 -9.55
N SER A 292 12.96 7.02 -9.88
CA SER A 292 11.65 7.17 -10.52
C SER A 292 10.61 6.15 -10.09
N TRP A 293 9.34 6.55 -10.20
CA TRP A 293 8.20 5.64 -10.11
C TRP A 293 7.96 4.91 -11.44
N GLY A 294 8.06 5.63 -12.56
CA GLY A 294 7.94 5.05 -13.91
C GLY A 294 9.18 4.30 -14.39
N TYR A 295 9.02 3.49 -15.45
CA TYR A 295 10.13 2.77 -16.06
C TYR A 295 11.11 3.72 -16.80
N ARG A 296 12.41 3.49 -16.60
CA ARG A 296 13.50 4.19 -17.29
C ARG A 296 14.42 3.20 -17.95
N ARG A 297 14.68 3.38 -19.25
CA ARG A 297 15.53 2.46 -20.03
C ARG A 297 17.02 2.72 -19.81
N GLU A 298 17.36 3.89 -19.30
CA GLU A 298 18.73 4.34 -19.02
C GLU A 298 19.24 3.96 -17.62
N ALA A 299 18.38 3.42 -16.76
CA ALA A 299 18.74 3.01 -15.41
C ALA A 299 19.74 1.84 -15.41
N ASN A 300 20.79 1.96 -14.60
CA ASN A 300 21.80 0.95 -14.36
C ASN A 300 21.50 0.15 -13.09
N LEU A 301 22.21 -0.95 -12.87
CA LEU A 301 21.98 -1.83 -11.71
C LEU A 301 22.05 -1.07 -10.36
N GLU A 302 22.95 -0.09 -10.25
CA GLU A 302 23.15 0.74 -9.05
C GLU A 302 21.98 1.69 -8.74
N ASP A 303 21.18 2.01 -9.75
CA ASP A 303 19.97 2.82 -9.60
C ASP A 303 18.82 2.03 -8.97
N TYR A 304 18.94 0.71 -8.87
CA TYR A 304 17.94 -0.15 -8.24
C TYR A 304 18.34 -0.49 -6.80
N MET A 305 17.36 -0.49 -5.91
CA MET A 305 17.56 -0.94 -4.53
C MET A 305 18.03 -2.39 -4.48
N THR A 306 18.92 -2.69 -3.55
CA THR A 306 19.23 -4.07 -3.18
C THR A 306 18.08 -4.66 -2.36
N ILE A 307 18.03 -5.98 -2.26
CA ILE A 307 17.02 -6.65 -1.45
C ILE A 307 17.20 -6.33 0.05
N GLU A 308 18.43 -6.15 0.52
CA GLU A 308 18.73 -5.72 1.89
C GLU A 308 18.12 -4.34 2.16
N GLU A 309 18.35 -3.36 1.28
CA GLU A 309 17.75 -2.02 1.42
C GLU A 309 16.21 -2.08 1.47
N ILE A 310 15.58 -2.94 0.65
CA ILE A 310 14.12 -3.14 0.65
C ILE A 310 13.65 -3.76 1.97
N VAL A 311 14.29 -4.83 2.44
CA VAL A 311 13.92 -5.52 3.69
C VAL A 311 14.09 -4.59 4.89
N HIS A 312 15.14 -3.75 4.90
CA HIS A 312 15.36 -2.77 5.97
C HIS A 312 14.19 -1.79 6.05
N LEU A 313 13.82 -1.15 4.94
CA LEU A 313 12.69 -0.22 4.91
C LEU A 313 11.38 -0.87 5.35
N ILE A 314 11.14 -2.13 4.95
CA ILE A 314 9.96 -2.91 5.38
C ILE A 314 9.95 -3.08 6.89
N VAL A 315 11.04 -3.57 7.46
CA VAL A 315 11.16 -3.88 8.88
C VAL A 315 11.04 -2.61 9.73
N GLU A 316 11.73 -1.53 9.35
CA GLU A 316 11.65 -0.22 10.02
C GLU A 316 10.23 0.33 10.02
N SER A 317 9.59 0.34 8.84
CA SER A 317 8.25 0.91 8.67
C SER A 317 7.23 0.15 9.51
N ILE A 318 7.22 -1.18 9.44
CA ILE A 318 6.26 -2.03 10.15
C ILE A 318 6.43 -1.94 11.67
N SER A 319 7.68 -1.90 12.13
CA SER A 319 7.99 -1.73 13.57
C SER A 319 7.46 -0.39 14.10
N CYS A 320 7.34 0.63 13.23
CA CYS A 320 6.83 1.96 13.54
C CYS A 320 5.34 2.16 13.22
N ASN A 321 4.55 1.09 13.12
CA ASN A 321 3.10 1.07 12.78
C ASN A 321 2.76 1.27 11.30
N GLY A 322 3.76 1.27 10.42
CA GLY A 322 3.58 1.43 8.98
C GLY A 322 3.06 0.18 8.27
N ASN A 323 2.50 0.39 7.09
CA ASN A 323 2.58 -0.54 5.96
C ASN A 323 3.63 -0.02 4.96
N VAL A 324 3.92 -0.80 3.92
CA VAL A 324 4.72 -0.35 2.78
C VAL A 324 3.99 -0.58 1.46
N ALA A 325 4.24 0.29 0.49
CA ALA A 325 3.88 0.10 -0.89
C ALA A 325 5.15 0.23 -1.76
N LEU A 326 5.74 -0.91 -2.14
CA LEU A 326 6.94 -0.98 -2.96
C LEU A 326 6.58 -0.83 -4.45
N ASN A 327 7.06 0.24 -5.08
CA ASN A 327 6.74 0.53 -6.47
C ASN A 327 7.63 -0.23 -7.48
N VAL A 328 6.99 -0.71 -8.55
CA VAL A 328 7.62 -1.13 -9.80
C VAL A 328 7.12 -0.30 -10.99
N GLY A 329 8.01 -0.08 -11.98
CA GLY A 329 7.69 0.56 -13.24
C GLY A 329 7.78 -0.43 -14.41
N PRO A 330 6.66 -0.94 -14.95
CA PRO A 330 6.66 -1.81 -16.13
C PRO A 330 7.02 -1.06 -17.43
N THR A 331 7.56 -1.79 -18.42
CA THR A 331 7.90 -1.21 -19.74
C THR A 331 6.66 -0.91 -20.57
N LYS A 332 6.78 -0.16 -21.68
CA LYS A 332 5.64 0.12 -22.58
C LYS A 332 4.99 -1.14 -23.18
N GLU A 333 5.75 -2.22 -23.29
CA GLU A 333 5.29 -3.53 -23.76
C GLU A 333 4.54 -4.30 -22.65
N GLY A 334 4.51 -3.82 -21.40
CA GLY A 334 3.86 -4.49 -20.27
C GLY A 334 4.74 -5.52 -19.56
N THR A 335 6.06 -5.47 -19.79
CA THR A 335 7.02 -6.34 -19.11
C THR A 335 7.39 -5.74 -17.75
N ILE A 336 7.29 -6.53 -16.68
CA ILE A 336 7.98 -6.22 -15.42
C ILE A 336 9.44 -6.63 -15.63
N SER A 337 10.38 -5.69 -15.66
CA SER A 337 11.79 -5.98 -15.96
C SER A 337 12.37 -7.08 -15.04
N PRO A 338 13.27 -7.96 -15.53
CA PRO A 338 13.85 -9.03 -14.73
C PRO A 338 14.46 -8.58 -13.40
N ILE A 339 15.02 -7.37 -13.33
CA ILE A 339 15.55 -6.82 -12.07
C ILE A 339 14.45 -6.61 -11.01
N TYR A 340 13.27 -6.11 -11.42
CA TYR A 340 12.12 -6.00 -10.51
C TYR A 340 11.64 -7.39 -10.08
N GLN A 341 11.54 -8.34 -11.03
CA GLN A 341 11.12 -9.72 -10.71
C GLN A 341 12.09 -10.40 -9.73
N ASP A 342 13.41 -10.20 -9.90
CA ASP A 342 14.43 -10.74 -9.00
C ASP A 342 14.27 -10.21 -7.57
N ARG A 343 14.16 -8.89 -7.39
CA ARG A 343 13.96 -8.29 -6.06
C ARG A 343 12.64 -8.73 -5.42
N LEU A 344 11.56 -8.80 -6.21
CA LEU A 344 10.27 -9.29 -5.73
C LEU A 344 10.32 -10.76 -5.33
N ALA A 345 10.97 -11.62 -6.12
CA ALA A 345 11.13 -13.04 -5.80
C ALA A 345 11.98 -13.24 -4.54
N ASN A 346 13.06 -12.47 -4.38
CA ASN A 346 13.90 -12.48 -3.20
C ASN A 346 13.13 -12.01 -1.95
N LEU A 347 12.33 -10.95 -2.06
CA LEU A 347 11.43 -10.51 -1.00
C LEU A 347 10.43 -11.61 -0.61
N GLY A 348 9.84 -12.29 -1.60
CA GLY A 348 8.96 -13.43 -1.38
C GLY A 348 9.62 -14.59 -0.64
N LYS A 349 10.86 -14.95 -1.03
CA LYS A 349 11.67 -15.97 -0.33
C LYS A 349 11.87 -15.59 1.14
N TRP A 350 12.16 -14.31 1.42
CA TRP A 350 12.35 -13.83 2.79
C TRP A 350 11.05 -13.85 3.61
N LEU A 351 9.95 -13.32 3.05
CA LEU A 351 8.64 -13.24 3.70
C LEU A 351 8.01 -14.62 3.92
N LYS A 352 8.34 -15.63 3.11
CA LYS A 352 7.91 -17.02 3.35
C LYS A 352 8.42 -17.57 4.68
N VAL A 353 9.59 -17.13 5.13
CA VAL A 353 10.21 -17.59 6.38
C VAL A 353 9.90 -16.64 7.53
N ASN A 354 10.06 -15.33 7.30
CA ASN A 354 9.97 -14.30 8.33
C ASN A 354 8.57 -13.66 8.43
N GLY A 355 7.64 -14.03 7.56
CA GLY A 355 6.26 -13.56 7.53
C GLY A 355 5.52 -13.56 8.87
N PRO A 356 5.72 -14.53 9.78
CA PRO A 356 5.10 -14.49 11.11
C PRO A 356 5.43 -13.26 11.97
N ALA A 357 6.56 -12.58 11.72
CA ALA A 357 6.92 -11.32 12.38
C ALA A 357 6.39 -10.08 11.64
N ILE A 358 5.94 -10.26 10.39
CA ILE A 358 5.48 -9.19 9.53
C ILE A 358 3.96 -9.16 9.52
N TYR A 359 3.32 -10.15 8.92
CA TYR A 359 1.87 -10.14 8.74
C TYR A 359 1.15 -10.25 10.08
N LYS A 360 0.08 -9.48 10.23
CA LYS A 360 -0.75 -9.44 11.45
C LYS A 360 0.00 -9.01 12.72
N SER A 361 1.27 -8.61 12.63
CA SER A 361 2.00 -8.07 13.77
C SER A 361 1.52 -6.67 14.11
N ARG A 362 1.91 -6.18 15.27
CA ARG A 362 1.73 -4.79 15.75
C ARG A 362 3.08 -4.27 16.23
N PRO A 363 3.27 -2.95 16.30
CA PRO A 363 4.42 -2.37 16.98
C PRO A 363 4.50 -2.92 18.40
N TRP A 364 5.70 -3.27 18.84
CA TRP A 364 5.90 -3.58 20.25
C TRP A 364 5.91 -2.25 21.03
N PRO A 365 5.02 -2.02 22.02
CA PRO A 365 4.86 -0.69 22.63
C PRO A 365 6.11 -0.15 23.32
N HIS A 366 6.96 -1.04 23.86
CA HIS A 366 8.10 -0.64 24.67
C HIS A 366 9.31 -0.20 23.84
N CYS A 367 9.53 -0.79 22.67
CA CYS A 367 10.73 -0.55 21.88
C CYS A 367 10.50 -0.95 20.41
N GLN A 368 10.91 -0.08 19.48
CA GLN A 368 10.86 -0.37 18.05
C GLN A 368 12.25 -0.71 17.51
N ASN A 369 13.28 0.08 17.84
CA ASN A 369 14.69 -0.16 17.49
C ASN A 369 15.48 -0.46 18.77
N ASP A 370 16.32 -1.51 18.75
CA ASP A 370 17.07 -1.94 19.91
C ASP A 370 18.09 -0.91 20.42
N THR A 371 18.19 -0.78 21.75
CA THR A 371 19.04 0.22 22.40
C THR A 371 20.53 -0.12 22.39
N ILE A 372 20.90 -1.37 22.11
CA ILE A 372 22.31 -1.81 22.02
C ILE A 372 22.69 -2.09 20.56
N THR A 373 21.86 -2.85 19.85
CA THR A 373 22.13 -3.23 18.45
C THR A 373 21.20 -2.49 17.50
N SER A 374 21.63 -1.34 16.97
CA SER A 374 20.79 -0.42 16.17
C SER A 374 20.17 -1.02 14.89
N ASN A 375 20.66 -2.18 14.45
CA ASN A 375 20.16 -2.90 13.28
C ASN A 375 19.15 -4.01 13.66
N VAL A 376 18.61 -3.96 14.86
CA VAL A 376 17.56 -4.86 15.35
C VAL A 376 16.29 -4.07 15.59
N TRP A 377 15.20 -4.55 15.01
CA TRP A 377 13.88 -3.94 15.13
C TRP A 377 12.87 -4.94 15.65
N TYR A 378 11.83 -4.43 16.32
CA TYR A 378 10.88 -5.24 17.04
C TYR A 378 9.46 -5.12 16.51
N THR A 379 8.80 -6.27 16.45
CA THR A 379 7.36 -6.38 16.25
C THR A 379 6.77 -7.34 17.28
N LEU A 380 5.45 -7.27 17.44
CA LEU A 380 4.69 -8.08 18.38
C LEU A 380 3.58 -8.82 17.64
N ASN A 381 3.34 -10.09 17.97
CA ASN A 381 2.09 -10.76 17.59
C ASN A 381 1.09 -10.71 18.76
N PRO A 382 -0.04 -9.99 18.61
CA PRO A 382 -0.99 -9.77 19.70
C PRO A 382 -1.92 -10.97 19.96
N LYS A 383 -1.99 -11.97 19.07
CA LYS A 383 -3.05 -13.00 19.08
C LYS A 383 -2.76 -14.22 19.96
N LYS A 384 -1.88 -14.10 20.96
CA LYS A 384 -1.51 -15.22 21.84
C LYS A 384 -1.67 -14.87 23.32
N SER A 385 -2.02 -15.88 24.12
CA SER A 385 -2.10 -15.79 25.59
C SER A 385 -0.75 -15.43 26.24
N THR A 386 0.35 -15.66 25.52
CA THR A 386 1.69 -15.18 25.87
C THR A 386 2.19 -14.34 24.69
N PRO A 387 2.48 -13.05 24.89
CA PRO A 387 3.01 -12.17 23.86
C PRO A 387 4.26 -12.75 23.20
N GLU A 388 4.27 -12.81 21.87
CA GLU A 388 5.44 -13.19 21.09
C GLU A 388 6.07 -11.93 20.50
N ILE A 389 7.25 -11.60 21.00
CA ILE A 389 8.08 -10.53 20.48
C ILE A 389 8.98 -11.13 19.40
N PHE A 390 9.06 -10.43 18.27
CA PHE A 390 10.01 -10.77 17.21
C PHE A 390 11.09 -9.70 17.15
N ALA A 391 12.34 -10.11 17.30
CA ALA A 391 13.51 -9.26 17.06
C ALA A 391 14.06 -9.60 15.67
N ILE A 392 13.96 -8.65 14.74
CA ILE A 392 14.36 -8.80 13.35
C ILE A 392 15.75 -8.17 13.19
N VAL A 393 16.75 -9.02 12.94
CA VAL A 393 18.17 -8.65 12.85
C VAL A 393 18.54 -8.46 11.39
N LEU A 394 18.88 -7.23 11.02
CA LEU A 394 19.11 -6.83 9.63
C LEU A 394 20.50 -7.21 9.09
N TYR A 395 21.47 -7.49 9.97
CA TYR A 395 22.79 -7.96 9.57
C TYR A 395 23.22 -9.18 10.38
N TRP A 396 23.87 -10.14 9.73
CA TRP A 396 24.41 -11.30 10.43
C TRP A 396 25.53 -10.84 11.37
N PRO A 397 25.47 -11.16 12.67
CA PRO A 397 26.49 -10.72 13.61
C PRO A 397 27.84 -11.40 13.32
N GLN A 398 28.92 -10.61 13.32
CA GLN A 398 30.28 -11.10 13.02
C GLN A 398 30.75 -12.18 14.00
N ASP A 399 30.41 -12.01 15.29
CA ASP A 399 30.80 -12.93 16.36
C ASP A 399 29.74 -14.03 16.61
N ASN A 400 28.74 -14.16 15.72
CA ASN A 400 27.60 -15.07 15.89
C ASN A 400 26.83 -14.88 17.22
N TYR A 401 26.75 -13.65 17.73
CA TYR A 401 25.79 -13.29 18.79
C TYR A 401 25.24 -11.89 18.58
N VAL A 402 24.07 -11.61 19.15
CA VAL A 402 23.48 -10.27 19.19
C VAL A 402 23.12 -9.91 20.62
N ASP A 403 23.39 -8.67 21.01
CA ASP A 403 22.99 -8.12 22.31
C ASP A 403 21.70 -7.31 22.13
N LEU A 404 20.67 -7.67 22.89
CA LEU A 404 19.33 -7.10 22.83
C LEU A 404 19.07 -6.31 24.10
N GLY A 405 19.14 -4.98 24.00
CA GLY A 405 19.01 -4.06 25.12
C GLY A 405 17.57 -3.75 25.53
N CYS A 406 16.61 -3.92 24.62
CA CYS A 406 15.20 -3.65 24.92
C CYS A 406 14.50 -4.74 25.71
N LEU A 407 15.03 -5.97 25.72
CA LEU A 407 14.45 -7.09 26.47
C LEU A 407 14.95 -7.11 27.90
N HIS A 408 14.09 -7.48 28.85
CA HIS A 408 14.52 -7.82 30.20
C HIS A 408 14.78 -9.31 30.32
N ALA A 409 16.00 -9.71 30.71
CA ALA A 409 16.40 -11.12 30.76
C ALA A 409 15.50 -12.00 31.62
N LYS A 410 14.98 -11.46 32.74
CA LYS A 410 14.06 -12.17 33.65
C LYS A 410 12.72 -12.54 32.97
N ASP A 411 12.34 -11.80 31.94
CA ASP A 411 11.05 -11.91 31.26
C ASP A 411 11.14 -12.77 30.00
N VAL A 412 12.35 -13.05 29.50
CA VAL A 412 12.56 -13.98 28.39
C VAL A 412 12.46 -15.43 28.87
N LYS A 413 11.57 -16.21 28.23
CA LYS A 413 11.39 -17.64 28.52
C LYS A 413 12.10 -18.54 27.53
N THR A 414 11.96 -18.22 26.25
CA THR A 414 12.59 -18.98 25.16
C THR A 414 12.96 -18.04 24.03
N VAL A 415 14.07 -18.35 23.35
CA VAL A 415 14.47 -17.69 22.11
C VAL A 415 14.61 -18.76 21.04
N SER A 416 14.04 -18.49 19.87
CA SER A 416 14.21 -19.33 18.67
C SER A 416 14.43 -18.48 17.43
N MET A 417 14.89 -19.06 16.33
CA MET A 417 15.03 -18.35 15.05
C MET A 417 14.08 -18.95 14.02
N LEU A 418 13.35 -18.10 13.30
CA LEU A 418 12.45 -18.57 12.24
C LEU A 418 13.24 -19.24 11.12
N GLY A 419 12.77 -20.41 10.67
CA GLY A 419 13.41 -21.18 9.60
C GLY A 419 14.66 -21.96 10.01
N VAL A 420 14.98 -22.04 11.31
CA VAL A 420 16.11 -22.82 11.83
C VAL A 420 15.67 -23.71 12.98
N ASP A 421 15.94 -25.00 12.87
CA ASP A 421 15.66 -25.97 13.94
C ASP A 421 16.70 -25.88 15.05
N ASN A 422 16.25 -26.10 16.30
CA ASN A 422 17.12 -26.19 17.48
C ASN A 422 18.06 -24.98 17.68
N CYS A 423 17.54 -23.77 17.44
CA CYS A 423 18.12 -22.49 17.82
C CYS A 423 17.10 -21.73 18.68
N CYS A 424 17.49 -20.83 19.59
CA CYS A 424 18.83 -20.29 19.87
C CYS A 424 19.12 -20.25 21.38
N GLY A 425 20.40 -20.38 21.75
CA GLY A 425 20.83 -20.17 23.14
C GLY A 425 20.80 -18.69 23.50
N PHE A 426 20.49 -18.37 24.76
CA PHE A 426 20.55 -16.99 25.25
C PHE A 426 21.04 -16.93 26.70
N GLU A 427 21.65 -15.82 27.08
CA GLU A 427 22.15 -15.55 28.42
C GLU A 427 21.89 -14.09 28.82
N THR A 428 21.90 -13.83 30.13
CA THR A 428 21.74 -12.47 30.67
C THR A 428 22.97 -11.62 30.36
N LYS A 429 22.76 -10.42 29.81
CA LYS A 429 23.82 -9.43 29.54
C LYS A 429 23.43 -8.08 30.13
N GLY A 430 23.91 -7.79 31.34
CA GLY A 430 23.44 -6.62 32.10
C GLY A 430 21.95 -6.77 32.39
N ASN A 431 21.14 -5.77 31.98
CA ASN A 431 19.68 -5.86 32.03
C ASN A 431 19.05 -6.52 30.78
N GLY A 432 19.85 -6.64 29.71
CA GLY A 432 19.45 -7.16 28.40
C GLY A 432 19.72 -8.65 28.23
N VAL A 433 19.60 -9.12 26.99
CA VAL A 433 19.82 -10.52 26.62
C VAL A 433 20.85 -10.62 25.51
N ARG A 434 21.83 -11.52 25.67
CA ARG A 434 22.70 -11.95 24.56
C ARG A 434 22.13 -13.22 23.96
N VAL A 435 21.92 -13.24 22.65
CA VAL A 435 21.45 -14.42 21.91
C VAL A 435 22.57 -14.92 21.01
N THR A 436 22.95 -16.19 21.17
CA THR A 436 23.94 -16.85 20.31
C THR A 436 23.26 -17.39 19.05
N PHE A 437 23.79 -17.02 17.89
CA PHE A 437 23.30 -17.41 16.58
C PHE A 437 23.81 -18.80 16.20
N PRO A 438 23.09 -19.54 15.33
CA PRO A 438 23.57 -20.80 14.80
C PRO A 438 24.69 -20.54 13.78
N ASP A 439 25.25 -21.58 13.18
CA ASP A 439 26.06 -21.40 11.97
C ASP A 439 25.18 -20.78 10.86
N LYS A 440 25.66 -19.73 10.17
CA LYS A 440 24.95 -19.06 9.09
C LYS A 440 24.52 -20.03 7.99
N ALA A 441 25.30 -21.08 7.73
CA ALA A 441 25.00 -22.11 6.74
C ALA A 441 23.72 -22.92 7.06
N LYS A 442 23.21 -22.86 8.30
CA LYS A 442 21.93 -23.47 8.69
C LYS A 442 20.72 -22.60 8.36
N THR A 443 20.94 -21.33 8.00
CA THR A 443 19.84 -20.41 7.67
C THR A 443 19.45 -20.53 6.21
N ILE A 444 18.16 -20.36 5.92
CA ILE A 444 17.59 -20.47 4.56
C ILE A 444 17.35 -19.11 3.89
N THR A 445 17.57 -18.01 4.63
CA THR A 445 17.45 -16.63 4.16
C THR A 445 18.79 -15.91 4.29
N ASP A 446 19.05 -14.98 3.38
CA ASP A 446 20.38 -14.37 3.22
C ASP A 446 20.48 -12.92 3.72
N TRP A 447 19.34 -12.25 3.91
CA TRP A 447 19.25 -10.79 3.99
C TRP A 447 18.90 -10.23 5.37
N ALA A 448 18.06 -10.93 6.14
CA ALA A 448 17.73 -10.58 7.53
C ALA A 448 17.14 -11.82 8.24
N TRP A 449 17.24 -11.87 9.56
CA TRP A 449 16.85 -13.04 10.36
C TRP A 449 16.00 -12.65 11.55
N THR A 450 14.98 -13.45 11.83
CA THR A 450 14.02 -13.15 12.89
C THR A 450 14.20 -14.09 14.08
N LEU A 451 14.47 -13.52 15.24
CA LEU A 451 14.36 -14.20 16.52
C LEU A 451 12.92 -14.11 17.02
N ARG A 452 12.34 -15.24 17.41
CA ARG A 452 11.06 -15.36 18.07
C ARG A 452 11.28 -15.57 19.57
N ILE A 453 10.78 -14.64 20.36
CA ILE A 453 11.00 -14.55 21.80
C ILE A 453 9.67 -14.72 22.52
N SER A 454 9.58 -15.74 23.37
CA SER A 454 8.47 -15.87 24.32
C SER A 454 8.77 -14.98 25.53
N TYR A 455 7.89 -14.02 25.80
CA TYR A 455 8.13 -12.97 26.79
C TYR A 455 7.00 -12.95 27.82
N SER A 456 7.31 -12.91 29.12
CA SER A 456 6.31 -13.04 30.20
C SER A 456 5.64 -11.75 30.63
N GLU A 457 6.10 -10.60 30.15
CA GLU A 457 5.41 -9.34 30.44
C GLU A 457 4.01 -9.39 29.80
N ALA A 458 2.98 -9.12 30.61
CA ALA A 458 1.64 -8.96 30.11
C ALA A 458 1.63 -7.69 29.25
N VAL A 459 1.63 -7.86 27.92
CA VAL A 459 1.30 -6.74 27.05
C VAL A 459 -0.16 -6.47 27.27
N ASP A 460 -0.47 -5.36 27.94
CA ASP A 460 -1.84 -4.91 28.12
C ASP A 460 -2.49 -4.75 26.74
N GLN A 461 -3.43 -5.63 26.42
CA GLN A 461 -4.07 -5.65 25.11
C GLN A 461 -4.90 -4.38 24.89
N ASP A 462 -5.38 -3.73 25.96
CA ASP A 462 -6.19 -2.51 25.86
C ASP A 462 -5.31 -1.30 25.47
N SER A 463 -4.05 -1.26 25.92
CA SER A 463 -3.08 -0.22 25.52
C SER A 463 -2.72 -0.23 24.03
N LEU A 464 -2.95 -1.35 23.33
CA LEU A 464 -2.71 -1.47 21.88
C LEU A 464 -3.87 -0.88 21.05
N TYR A 465 -5.06 -0.74 21.63
CA TYR A 465 -6.26 -0.25 20.94
C TYR A 465 -6.74 1.14 21.43
N GLU A 466 -6.34 1.59 22.62
CA GLU A 466 -6.70 2.92 23.16
C GLU A 466 -6.21 4.11 22.31
N THR A 467 -5.23 3.90 21.44
CA THR A 467 -4.77 4.96 20.49
C THR A 467 -5.74 5.22 19.32
N GLN A 468 -6.87 4.49 19.22
CA GLN A 468 -7.91 4.76 18.21
C GLN A 468 -9.13 5.54 18.74
N THR A 469 -9.26 5.73 20.06
CA THR A 469 -10.46 6.34 20.67
C THR A 469 -10.26 7.70 21.31
N GLU A 470 -9.01 8.16 21.49
CA GLU A 470 -8.71 9.52 21.90
C GLU A 470 -8.10 10.32 20.75
N LEU A 471 -8.96 10.81 19.85
CA LEU A 471 -8.86 12.10 19.16
C LEU A 471 -10.12 12.36 18.33
#